data_AF-A0A8T7DS98-F1
#
_entry.id   AF-A0A8T7DS98-F1
#
_cell.length_a   1.000
_cell.length_b   1.000
_cell.length_c   1.000
_cell.angle_alpha   90.00
_cell.angle_beta   90.00
_cell.angle_gamma   90.00
#
_symmetry.space_group_name_H-M   'P 1'
#
loop_
_entity.id
_entity.type
_entity.pdbx_description
1 polymer ?
#
loop_
_entity_poly.entity_id
_entity_poly.type
_entity_poly.pdbx_seq_one_letter_code
_entity_poly.pdbx_strand_id
1 'polypeptide(L)'
;MSVKESNLHLYRFRAELLQPKHWPTWAALGVYFLFTLLPMSVLDRVGNRLGEYAAKKNRKRFNIARVNLALCFPEKSEQDIDAIVLEHFRSQLRTAMHL
;
A
#
# COMPACT_ATOMS: atom_id res chain seq x y z
N MET A 1 7.17 47.41 -4.55
CA MET A 1 7.49 46.30 -5.49
C MET A 1 7.63 45.03 -4.67
N SER A 2 6.89 44.00 -5.06
CA SER A 2 6.33 42.98 -4.18
C SER A 2 7.33 41.89 -3.79
N VAL A 3 7.39 41.52 -2.50
CA VAL A 3 8.17 40.39 -1.92
C VAL A 3 7.90 39.05 -2.66
N LYS A 4 6.80 38.97 -3.42
CA LYS A 4 6.50 37.84 -4.32
C LYS A 4 7.47 37.70 -5.49
N GLU A 5 7.95 38.80 -6.09
CA GLU A 5 8.84 38.73 -7.25
C GLU A 5 10.27 38.34 -6.87
N SER A 6 10.73 38.76 -5.68
CA SER A 6 12.08 38.43 -5.23
C SER A 6 12.28 36.94 -5.00
N ASN A 7 11.24 36.12 -4.83
CA ASN A 7 11.37 34.68 -4.58
C ASN A 7 11.22 33.81 -5.84
N LEU A 8 10.89 34.40 -7.00
CA LEU A 8 10.71 33.65 -8.26
C LEU A 8 11.98 32.88 -8.68
N HIS A 9 13.17 33.39 -8.34
CA HIS A 9 14.42 32.73 -8.66
C HIS A 9 14.65 31.43 -7.85
N LEU A 10 13.96 31.23 -6.73
CA LEU A 10 14.03 30.01 -5.93
C LEU A 10 13.25 28.86 -6.57
N TYR A 11 12.24 29.16 -7.38
CA TYR A 11 11.40 28.17 -8.07
C TYR A 11 11.89 27.83 -9.48
N ARG A 12 13.04 28.38 -9.91
CA ARG A 12 13.61 28.13 -11.22
C ARG A 12 14.45 26.85 -11.20
N PHE A 13 14.13 25.90 -12.08
CA PHE A 13 14.90 24.67 -12.25
C PHE A 13 16.37 24.97 -12.57
N ARG A 14 17.28 24.36 -11.82
CA ARG A 14 18.73 24.48 -12.01
C ARG A 14 19.25 23.22 -12.66
N ALA A 15 19.94 23.34 -13.79
CA ALA A 15 20.53 22.20 -14.51
C ALA A 15 21.56 21.42 -13.64
N GLU A 16 22.11 22.04 -12.60
CA GLU A 16 22.95 21.40 -11.57
C GLU A 16 22.27 20.19 -10.90
N LEU A 17 20.93 20.19 -10.81
CA LEU A 17 20.18 19.06 -10.25
C LEU A 17 20.29 17.79 -11.10
N LEU A 18 20.72 17.87 -12.37
CA LEU A 18 20.91 16.71 -13.25
C LEU A 18 22.30 16.05 -13.11
N GLN A 19 23.16 16.61 -12.27
CA GLN A 19 24.50 16.05 -12.04
C GLN A 19 24.42 14.61 -11.52
N PRO A 20 25.40 13.74 -11.85
CA PRO A 20 25.40 12.33 -11.44
C PRO A 20 25.20 12.10 -9.93
N LYS A 21 25.63 13.05 -9.10
CA LYS A 21 25.41 13.06 -7.64
C LYS A 21 23.93 12.94 -7.25
N HIS A 22 23.03 13.46 -8.07
CA HIS A 22 21.58 13.47 -7.82
C HIS A 22 20.80 12.39 -8.57
N TRP A 23 21.47 11.57 -9.40
CA TRP A 23 20.80 10.49 -10.13
C TRP A 23 20.04 9.50 -9.24
N PRO A 24 20.52 9.11 -8.04
CA PRO A 24 19.72 8.27 -7.15
C PRO A 24 18.39 8.90 -6.76
N THR A 25 18.35 10.22 -6.56
CA THR A 25 17.12 10.96 -6.30
C THR A 25 16.18 10.92 -7.51
N TRP A 26 16.70 11.19 -8.71
CA TRP A 26 15.90 11.09 -9.94
C TRP A 26 15.39 9.67 -10.20
N ALA A 27 16.19 8.65 -9.92
CA ALA A 27 15.78 7.26 -10.01
C ALA A 27 14.67 6.95 -9.02
N ALA A 28 14.78 7.39 -7.77
CA ALA A 28 13.73 7.23 -6.76
C ALA A 28 12.43 7.94 -7.17
N LEU A 29 12.52 9.17 -7.71
CA LEU A 29 11.37 9.90 -8.24
C LEU A 29 10.75 9.20 -9.45
N GLY A 30 11.57 8.66 -10.36
CA GLY A 30 11.10 7.87 -11.50
C GLY A 30 10.38 6.59 -11.06
N VAL A 31 10.94 5.87 -10.09
CA VAL A 31 10.29 4.69 -9.50
C VAL A 31 8.97 5.07 -8.81
N TYR A 32 8.96 6.15 -8.04
CA TYR A 32 7.73 6.67 -7.43
C TYR A 32 6.67 7.02 -8.48
N PHE A 33 7.06 7.69 -9.56
CA PHE A 33 6.17 8.00 -10.67
C PHE A 33 5.61 6.74 -11.35
N LEU A 34 6.43 5.69 -11.52
CA LEU A 34 5.94 4.40 -12.02
C LEU A 34 4.91 3.76 -11.08
N PHE A 35 5.09 3.88 -9.77
CA PHE A 35 4.06 3.44 -8.80
C PHE A 35 2.77 4.24 -8.92
N THR A 36 2.82 5.54 -9.25
CA THR A 36 1.59 6.33 -9.50
C THR A 36 0.85 5.95 -10.78
N LEU A 37 1.54 5.32 -11.74
CA LEU A 37 0.95 4.85 -13.00
C LEU A 37 0.40 3.43 -12.92
N LEU A 38 0.59 2.74 -11.79
CA LEU A 38 0.16 1.36 -11.65
C LEU A 38 -1.38 1.25 -11.74
N PRO A 39 -1.93 0.37 -12.60
CA PRO A 39 -3.37 0.16 -12.64
C PRO A 39 -3.88 -0.40 -11.31
N MET A 40 -5.08 0.03 -10.89
CA MET A 40 -5.72 -0.41 -9.63
C MET A 40 -5.79 -1.94 -9.50
N SER A 41 -6.01 -2.65 -10.61
CA SER A 41 -6.03 -4.11 -10.63
C SER A 41 -4.71 -4.76 -10.21
N VAL A 42 -3.57 -4.09 -10.45
CA VAL A 42 -2.25 -4.59 -10.04
C VAL A 42 -2.07 -4.38 -8.55
N LEU A 43 -2.42 -3.19 -8.04
CA LEU A 43 -2.39 -2.88 -6.60
C LEU A 43 -3.28 -3.86 -5.82
N ASP A 44 -4.47 -4.17 -6.33
CA ASP A 44 -5.38 -5.12 -5.70
C ASP A 44 -4.80 -6.53 -5.64
N ARG A 45 -4.15 -7.00 -6.73
CA ARG A 45 -3.49 -8.30 -6.74
C ARG A 45 -2.35 -8.36 -5.74
N VAL A 46 -1.53 -7.30 -5.66
CA VAL A 46 -0.43 -7.21 -4.69
C VAL A 46 -0.99 -7.20 -3.27
N GLY A 47 -2.00 -6.37 -2.99
CA GLY A 47 -2.67 -6.31 -1.69
C GLY A 47 -3.25 -7.65 -1.26
N ASN A 48 -3.89 -8.39 -2.18
CA ASN A 48 -4.42 -9.73 -1.89
C ASN A 48 -3.31 -10.74 -1.54
N ARG A 49 -2.21 -10.75 -2.29
CA ARG A 49 -1.07 -11.65 -2.01
C ARG A 49 -0.39 -11.31 -0.70
N LEU A 50 -0.22 -10.02 -0.40
CA LEU A 50 0.32 -9.57 0.89
C LEU A 50 -0.63 -9.90 2.04
N GLY A 51 -1.95 -9.78 1.84
CA GLY A 51 -2.96 -10.19 2.82
C GLY A 51 -2.90 -11.69 3.12
N GLU A 52 -2.78 -12.53 2.09
CA GLU A 52 -2.57 -13.99 2.26
C GLU A 52 -1.29 -14.30 3.04
N TYR A 53 -0.20 -13.62 2.71
CA TYR A 53 1.06 -13.76 3.42
C TYR A 53 0.97 -13.29 4.87
N ALA A 54 0.30 -12.16 5.12
CA ALA A 54 0.07 -11.62 6.46
C ALA A 54 -0.81 -12.56 7.29
N ALA A 55 -1.85 -13.17 6.72
CA ALA A 55 -2.68 -14.17 7.37
C ALA A 55 -1.85 -15.41 7.76
N LYS A 56 -0.95 -15.87 6.89
CA LYS A 56 -0.04 -16.99 7.17
C LYS A 56 0.99 -16.65 8.24
N LYS A 57 1.55 -15.44 8.22
CA LYS A 57 2.57 -14.98 9.18
C LYS A 57 1.98 -14.69 10.56
N ASN A 58 0.80 -14.06 10.63
CA ASN A 58 0.15 -13.66 11.87
C ASN A 58 -0.88 -14.70 12.36
N ARG A 59 -0.46 -15.96 12.54
CA ARG A 59 -1.33 -17.06 12.99
C ARG A 59 -2.14 -16.74 14.25
N LYS A 60 -1.55 -15.99 15.19
CA LYS A 60 -2.24 -15.55 16.41
C LYS A 60 -3.46 -14.69 16.10
N ARG A 61 -3.31 -13.66 15.25
CA ARG A 61 -4.42 -12.77 14.88
C ARG A 61 -5.47 -13.51 14.04
N PHE A 62 -5.02 -14.40 13.16
CA PHE A 62 -5.91 -15.26 12.38
C PHE A 62 -6.78 -16.13 13.30
N ASN A 63 -6.19 -16.83 14.27
CA ASN A 63 -6.93 -17.70 15.18
C ASN A 63 -7.90 -16.92 16.09
N ILE A 64 -7.52 -15.73 16.57
CA ILE A 64 -8.42 -14.90 17.38
C ILE A 64 -9.65 -14.51 16.56
N ALA A 65 -9.45 -14.02 15.34
CA ALA A 65 -10.56 -13.67 14.44
C ALA A 65 -11.43 -14.89 14.11
N ARG A 66 -10.81 -16.05 13.85
CA ARG A 66 -11.50 -17.32 13.57
C ARG A 66 -12.39 -17.75 14.74
N VAL A 67 -11.87 -17.74 15.97
CA VAL A 67 -12.64 -18.10 17.18
C VAL A 67 -13.79 -17.12 17.39
N ASN A 68 -13.52 -15.82 17.29
CA ASN A 68 -14.57 -14.80 17.46
C ASN A 68 -15.68 -14.97 16.42
N LEU A 69 -15.34 -15.20 15.15
CA LEU A 69 -16.32 -15.40 14.09
C LEU A 69 -17.08 -16.72 14.26
N ALA A 70 -16.43 -17.80 14.70
CA ALA A 70 -17.10 -19.07 14.98
C ALA A 70 -18.11 -18.94 16.14
N LEU A 71 -17.80 -18.10 17.14
CA LEU A 71 -18.73 -17.80 18.23
C LEU A 71 -19.90 -16.92 17.78
N CYS A 72 -19.66 -15.95 16.90
CA CYS A 72 -20.70 -15.04 16.39
C CYS A 72 -21.60 -15.68 15.32
N PHE A 73 -21.09 -16.66 14.56
CA PHE A 73 -21.78 -17.30 13.44
C PHE A 73 -21.70 -18.83 13.54
N PRO A 74 -22.32 -19.44 14.58
CA PRO A 74 -22.26 -20.88 14.81
C PRO A 74 -22.89 -21.72 13.69
N GLU A 75 -23.72 -21.11 12.84
CA GLU A 75 -24.37 -21.75 11.69
C GLU A 75 -23.46 -21.91 10.47
N LYS A 76 -22.28 -21.25 10.45
CA LYS A 76 -21.34 -21.32 9.32
C LYS A 76 -20.35 -22.46 9.49
N SER A 77 -19.91 -23.04 8.38
CA SER A 77 -18.86 -24.05 8.40
C SER A 77 -17.50 -23.43 8.77
N GLU A 78 -16.58 -24.23 9.31
CA GLU A 78 -15.23 -23.75 9.61
C GLU A 78 -14.50 -23.21 8.35
N GLN A 79 -14.79 -23.79 7.18
CA GLN A 79 -14.23 -23.35 5.91
C GLN A 79 -14.72 -21.94 5.53
N ASP A 80 -16.01 -21.66 5.76
CA ASP A 80 -16.58 -20.33 5.52
C ASP A 80 -15.99 -19.29 6.48
N ILE A 81 -15.82 -19.66 7.75
CA ILE A 81 -15.19 -18.79 8.74
C ILE A 81 -13.74 -18.45 8.32
N ASP A 82 -12.95 -19.46 7.94
CA ASP A 82 -11.57 -19.25 7.48
C ASP A 82 -11.49 -18.38 6.23
N ALA A 83 -12.44 -18.55 5.29
CA ALA A 83 -12.55 -17.72 4.09
C ALA A 83 -12.85 -16.25 4.45
N ILE A 84 -13.75 -16.00 5.41
CA ILE A 84 -14.08 -14.65 5.89
C ILE A 84 -12.86 -14.01 6.55
N VAL A 85 -12.15 -14.74 7.42
CA VAL A 85 -10.92 -14.23 8.05
C VAL A 85 -9.87 -13.89 6.99
N LEU A 86 -9.65 -14.77 6.01
CA LEU A 86 -8.68 -14.54 4.95
C LEU A 86 -9.02 -13.31 4.11
N GLU A 87 -10.29 -13.15 3.74
CA GLU A 87 -10.73 -11.98 2.96
C GLU A 87 -10.60 -10.69 3.77
N HIS A 88 -10.81 -10.73 5.10
CA HIS A 88 -10.54 -9.59 5.97
C HIS A 88 -9.07 -9.14 5.92
N PHE A 89 -8.11 -10.07 5.95
CA PHE A 89 -6.69 -9.73 5.78
C PHE A 89 -6.38 -9.22 4.38
N ARG A 90 -6.95 -9.80 3.33
CA ARG A 90 -6.81 -9.29 1.95
C ARG A 90 -7.34 -7.88 1.81
N SER A 91 -8.54 -7.62 2.34
CA SER A 91 -9.17 -6.30 2.28
C SER A 91 -8.35 -5.25 3.02
N GLN A 92 -7.83 -5.55 4.22
CA GLN A 92 -6.97 -4.62 4.95
C GLN A 92 -5.73 -4.20 4.15
N LEU A 93 -5.04 -5.16 3.54
CA LEU A 93 -3.82 -4.89 2.78
C LEU A 93 -4.12 -4.23 1.44
N ARG A 94 -5.26 -4.56 0.81
CA ARG A 94 -5.74 -3.88 -0.39
C ARG A 94 -5.98 -2.41 -0.11
N THR A 95 -6.76 -2.08 0.93
CA THR A 95 -7.04 -0.69 1.31
C THR A 95 -5.78 0.09 1.62
N ALA A 96 -4.79 -0.51 2.28
CA ALA A 96 -3.51 0.14 2.55
C ALA A 96 -2.71 0.49 1.27
N MET A 97 -2.93 -0.22 0.15
CA MET A 97 -2.28 0.10 -1.13
C MET A 97 -2.97 1.24 -1.89
N HIS A 98 -4.16 1.64 -1.45
CA HIS A 98 -4.94 2.75 -2.02
C HIS A 98 -4.83 4.05 -1.21
N LEU A 99 -4.18 4.02 -0.03
CA LEU A 99 -3.92 5.16 0.86
C LEU A 99 -2.54 5.76 0.58
#